data_AF-A0A2L0HCA0-F1
#
_entry.id   AF-A0A2L0HCA0-F1
#
_cell.length_a   1.000
_cell.length_b   1.000
_cell.length_c   1.000
_cell.angle_alpha   90.00
_cell.angle_beta   90.00
_cell.angle_gamma   90.00
#
_symmetry.space_group_name_H-M   'P 1'
#
loop_
_entity.id
_entity.type
_entity.pdbx_description
1 polymer ?
#
loop_
_entity_poly.entity_id
_entity_poly.type
_entity_poly.pdbx_seq_one_letter_code
_entity_poly.pdbx_strand_id
1 'polypeptide(L)'
;MSTIGDLERRAGIGTSPAERTAFRRQFHHLEGEAFLNAGAAELRRLIAAREVESDARAKTRVARCRREVMPPLTAEQQAALEAYAARHGRRWKSILSNAWMGGPQHDDGGLLRGLRNSHAPTWLQSYRLRNPARR
;
A
#
# COMPACT_ATOMS: atom_id res chain seq x y z
N MET A 1 -2.38 29.70 -12.24
CA MET A 1 -3.30 30.28 -11.24
C MET A 1 -4.51 29.37 -11.14
N SER A 2 -4.72 28.67 -10.01
CA SER A 2 -5.98 27.94 -9.79
C SER A 2 -7.13 28.93 -9.66
N THR A 3 -8.22 28.70 -10.39
CA THR A 3 -9.43 29.51 -10.26
C THR A 3 -10.13 29.20 -8.94
N ILE A 4 -10.95 30.14 -8.45
CA ILE A 4 -11.68 29.95 -7.19
C ILE A 4 -12.55 28.67 -7.22
N GLY A 5 -13.11 28.32 -8.39
CA GLY A 5 -13.86 27.06 -8.56
C GLY A 5 -13.00 25.79 -8.52
N ASP A 6 -11.72 25.86 -8.86
CA ASP A 6 -10.76 24.75 -8.71
C ASP A 6 -10.47 24.48 -7.22
N LEU A 7 -10.31 25.56 -6.44
CA LEU A 7 -10.10 25.49 -5.00
C LEU A 7 -11.33 24.93 -4.27
N GLU A 8 -12.55 25.35 -4.63
CA GLU A 8 -13.80 24.81 -4.07
C GLU A 8 -13.92 23.30 -4.29
N ARG A 9 -13.60 22.82 -5.51
CA ARG A 9 -13.64 21.39 -5.86
C ARG A 9 -12.63 20.57 -5.05
N ARG A 10 -11.39 21.05 -4.93
CA ARG A 10 -10.33 20.35 -4.19
C ARG A 10 -10.60 20.32 -2.68
N ALA A 11 -11.16 21.40 -2.14
CA ALA A 11 -11.57 21.51 -0.74
C ALA A 11 -12.78 20.61 -0.39
N GLY A 12 -13.49 20.09 -1.39
CA GLY A 12 -14.67 19.24 -1.17
C GLY A 12 -15.94 20.04 -0.82
N ILE A 13 -15.95 21.35 -1.09
CA ILE A 13 -17.20 22.13 -1.06
C ILE A 13 -18.08 21.60 -2.18
N GLY A 14 -19.33 21.25 -1.85
CA GLY A 14 -20.24 20.60 -2.78
C GLY A 14 -20.44 21.37 -4.09
N THR A 15 -20.78 20.65 -5.15
CA THR A 15 -20.87 21.20 -6.51
C THR A 15 -22.10 22.09 -6.70
N SER A 16 -23.02 22.13 -5.74
CA SER A 16 -24.24 22.94 -5.84
C SER A 16 -23.95 24.43 -5.58
N PRO A 17 -24.54 25.34 -6.39
CA PRO A 17 -24.53 26.76 -6.10
C PRO A 17 -25.00 27.10 -4.67
N ALA A 18 -25.96 26.35 -4.13
CA ALA A 18 -26.47 26.55 -2.77
C ALA A 18 -25.40 26.30 -1.68
N GLU A 19 -24.58 25.27 -1.85
CA GLU A 19 -23.52 24.91 -0.90
C GLU A 19 -22.38 25.95 -0.94
N ARG A 20 -22.03 26.43 -2.14
CA ARG A 20 -21.05 27.52 -2.30
C ARG A 20 -21.55 28.82 -1.71
N THR A 21 -22.82 29.16 -1.90
CA THR A 21 -23.44 30.34 -1.29
C THR A 21 -23.47 30.21 0.22
N ALA A 22 -23.81 29.05 0.78
CA ALA A 22 -23.81 28.82 2.23
C ALA A 22 -22.41 29.01 2.83
N PHE A 23 -21.37 28.45 2.20
CA PHE A 23 -19.97 28.64 2.60
C PHE A 23 -19.58 30.12 2.58
N ARG A 24 -19.97 30.85 1.52
CA ARG A 24 -19.67 32.27 1.36
C ARG A 24 -20.42 33.17 2.34
N ARG A 25 -21.62 32.77 2.80
CA ARG A 25 -22.38 33.52 3.81
C ARG A 25 -21.61 33.69 5.12
N GLN A 26 -20.74 32.75 5.48
CA GLN A 26 -19.89 32.87 6.68
C GLN A 26 -18.95 34.09 6.62
N PHE A 27 -18.56 34.52 5.42
CA PHE A 27 -17.63 35.64 5.21
C PHE A 27 -18.33 36.94 4.83
N HIS A 28 -19.67 37.01 4.85
CA HIS A 28 -20.45 38.19 4.44
C HIS A 28 -20.17 39.45 5.28
N HIS A 29 -19.49 39.32 6.41
CA HIS A 29 -19.04 40.45 7.24
C HIS A 29 -17.77 41.14 6.68
N LEU A 30 -17.14 40.57 5.65
CA LEU A 30 -15.98 41.12 4.96
C LEU A 30 -16.42 41.67 3.61
N GLU A 31 -15.86 42.80 3.18
CA GLU A 31 -16.15 43.40 1.88
C GLU A 31 -14.97 43.33 0.91
N GLY A 32 -15.28 43.42 -0.38
CA GLY A 32 -14.30 43.57 -1.46
C GLY A 32 -13.26 42.44 -1.53
N GLU A 33 -11.98 42.81 -1.53
CA GLU A 33 -10.87 41.86 -1.68
C GLU A 33 -10.67 40.98 -0.43
N ALA A 34 -11.01 41.50 0.76
CA ALA A 34 -10.86 40.77 2.01
C ALA A 34 -11.79 39.54 2.07
N PHE A 35 -13.01 39.67 1.53
CA PHE A 35 -13.95 38.56 1.37
C PHE A 35 -13.39 37.44 0.48
N LEU A 36 -12.82 37.81 -0.67
CA LEU A 36 -12.25 36.86 -1.62
C LEU A 36 -11.00 36.17 -1.06
N ASN A 37 -10.14 36.94 -0.38
CA ASN A 37 -8.92 36.43 0.23
C ASN A 37 -9.21 35.50 1.42
N ALA A 38 -10.17 35.84 2.29
CA ALA A 38 -10.57 34.99 3.41
C ALA A 38 -11.19 33.67 2.94
N GLY A 39 -12.10 33.72 1.96
CA GLY A 39 -12.68 32.52 1.37
C GLY A 39 -11.61 31.64 0.70
N ALA A 40 -10.68 32.23 -0.05
CA ALA A 40 -9.61 31.49 -0.70
C ALA A 40 -8.57 30.92 0.28
N ALA A 41 -8.34 31.57 1.42
CA ALA A 41 -7.47 31.05 2.47
C ALA A 41 -8.09 29.82 3.16
N GLU A 42 -9.38 29.86 3.45
CA GLU A 42 -10.08 28.74 4.09
C GLU A 42 -10.17 27.52 3.16
N LEU A 43 -10.41 27.74 1.85
CA LEU A 43 -10.35 26.65 0.87
C LEU A 43 -8.97 26.00 0.83
N ARG A 44 -7.88 26.79 0.88
CA ARG A 44 -6.51 26.25 0.93
C ARG A 44 -6.26 25.48 2.23
N ARG A 45 -6.80 25.93 3.36
CA ARG A 45 -6.72 25.22 4.64
C ARG A 45 -7.42 23.85 4.58
N LEU A 46 -8.62 23.81 4.02
CA LEU A 46 -9.38 22.56 3.86
C LEU A 46 -8.67 21.57 2.93
N ILE A 47 -8.09 22.07 1.82
CA ILE A 47 -7.27 21.25 0.91
C ILE A 47 -6.07 20.66 1.67
N ALA A 48 -5.31 21.49 2.39
CA ALA A 48 -4.13 21.04 3.13
C ALA A 48 -4.48 20.02 4.22
N ALA A 49 -5.57 20.24 4.97
CA ALA A 49 -6.03 19.30 5.98
C ALA A 49 -6.38 17.92 5.38
N ARG A 50 -7.04 17.92 4.22
CA ARG A 50 -7.42 16.71 3.50
C ARG A 50 -6.24 15.97 2.87
N GLU A 51 -5.25 16.72 2.37
CA GLU A 51 -3.99 16.15 1.86
C GLU A 51 -3.23 15.46 3.02
N VAL A 52 -3.14 16.09 4.19
CA VAL A 52 -2.54 15.49 5.40
C VAL A 52 -3.29 14.23 5.85
N GLU A 53 -4.62 14.25 5.87
CA GLU A 53 -5.43 13.08 6.22
C GLU A 53 -5.23 11.93 5.21
N SER A 54 -5.18 12.26 3.92
CA SER A 54 -4.96 11.29 2.84
C SER A 54 -3.57 10.65 2.95
N ASP A 55 -2.54 11.46 3.21
CA ASP A 55 -1.18 10.97 3.45
C ASP A 55 -1.05 10.14 4.73
N ALA A 56 -1.72 10.55 5.81
CA ALA A 56 -1.75 9.78 7.07
C ALA A 56 -2.44 8.42 6.88
N ARG A 57 -3.54 8.38 6.10
CA ARG A 57 -4.24 7.15 5.73
C ARG A 57 -3.38 6.26 4.84
N ALA A 58 -2.67 6.83 3.86
CA ALA A 58 -1.74 6.11 3.01
C ALA A 58 -0.56 5.53 3.82
N LYS A 59 0.06 6.32 4.70
CA LYS A 59 1.12 5.87 5.61
C LYS A 59 0.66 4.76 6.55
N THR A 60 -0.53 4.89 7.13
CA THR A 60 -1.12 3.85 8.00
C THR A 60 -1.35 2.55 7.22
N ARG A 61 -1.85 2.62 5.99
CA ARG A 61 -2.03 1.44 5.12
C ARG A 61 -0.69 0.77 4.80
N VAL A 62 0.34 1.55 4.42
CA VAL A 62 1.69 1.04 4.14
C VAL A 62 2.32 0.42 5.39
N ALA A 63 2.17 1.05 6.56
CA ALA A 63 2.67 0.52 7.83
C ALA A 63 1.98 -0.81 8.21
N ARG A 64 0.66 -0.92 7.98
CA ARG A 64 -0.09 -2.17 8.18
C ARG A 64 0.40 -3.28 7.26
N CYS A 65 0.66 -3.00 5.99
CA CYS A 65 1.26 -3.97 5.06
C CYS A 65 2.70 -4.35 5.46
N ARG A 66 3.47 -3.44 6.05
CA ARG A 66 4.86 -3.72 6.47
C ARG A 66 4.97 -4.49 7.78
N ARG A 67 3.88 -4.58 8.56
CA ARG A 67 3.83 -5.21 9.89
C ARG A 67 2.90 -6.42 9.93
N GLU A 68 2.68 -7.06 8.78
CA GLU A 68 2.27 -8.46 8.77
C GLU A 68 3.49 -9.27 9.19
N VAL A 69 3.59 -9.55 10.49
CA VAL A 69 4.57 -10.46 11.07
C VAL A 69 4.33 -11.81 10.41
N MET A 70 5.11 -12.13 9.39
CA MET A 70 5.00 -13.39 8.68
C MET A 70 5.18 -14.54 9.67
N PRO A 71 4.33 -15.59 9.60
CA PRO A 71 4.48 -16.72 10.49
C PRO A 71 5.91 -17.29 10.42
N PRO A 72 6.53 -17.63 11.56
CA PRO A 72 7.81 -18.31 11.54
C PRO A 72 7.68 -19.64 10.77
N LEU A 73 8.67 -19.98 9.96
CA LEU A 73 8.65 -21.23 9.21
C LEU A 73 8.68 -22.42 10.16
N THR A 74 7.86 -23.43 9.90
CA THR A 74 7.96 -24.70 10.60
C THR A 74 9.21 -25.45 10.12
N ALA A 75 9.79 -26.31 10.98
CA ALA A 75 10.97 -27.10 10.63
C ALA A 75 10.73 -27.98 9.39
N GLU A 76 9.52 -28.50 9.21
CA GLU A 76 9.11 -29.29 8.05
C GLU A 76 9.10 -28.48 6.76
N GLN A 77 8.60 -27.24 6.79
CA GLN A 77 8.63 -26.34 5.64
C GLN A 77 10.07 -25.98 5.25
N GLN A 78 10.93 -25.77 6.24
CA GLN A 78 12.35 -25.50 5.99
C GLN A 78 13.05 -26.72 5.39
N ALA A 79 12.85 -27.92 5.94
CA ALA A 79 13.43 -29.16 5.40
C ALA A 79 12.95 -29.44 3.96
N ALA A 80 11.68 -29.16 3.67
CA ALA A 80 11.13 -29.28 2.32
C ALA A 80 11.78 -28.28 1.34
N LEU A 81 12.01 -27.03 1.76
CA LEU A 81 12.74 -26.04 0.95
C LEU A 81 14.20 -26.45 0.72
N GLU A 82 14.86 -26.98 1.74
CA GLU A 82 16.24 -27.46 1.65
C GLU A 82 16.36 -28.66 0.69
N ALA A 83 15.47 -29.65 0.80
CA ALA A 83 15.42 -30.79 -0.11
C ALA A 83 15.13 -30.33 -1.55
N TYR A 84 14.19 -29.40 -1.72
CA TYR A 84 13.87 -28.83 -3.03
C TYR A 84 15.06 -28.06 -3.62
N ALA A 85 15.77 -27.28 -2.80
CA ALA A 85 16.96 -26.55 -3.21
C ALA A 85 18.12 -27.47 -3.58
N ALA A 86 18.32 -28.57 -2.83
CA ALA A 86 19.31 -29.58 -3.15
C ALA A 86 19.02 -30.26 -4.50
N ARG A 87 17.74 -30.55 -4.79
CA ARG A 87 17.31 -31.17 -6.05
C ARG A 87 17.43 -30.25 -7.27
N HIS A 88 17.08 -28.97 -7.13
CA HIS A 88 16.98 -28.03 -8.25
C HIS A 88 18.20 -27.09 -8.40
N GLY A 89 19.16 -27.15 -7.46
CA GLY A 89 20.40 -26.38 -7.52
C GLY A 89 20.18 -24.87 -7.50
N ARG A 90 21.09 -24.09 -8.10
CA ARG A 90 21.11 -22.61 -8.02
C ARG A 90 19.82 -21.91 -8.48
N ARG A 91 19.01 -22.53 -9.35
CA ARG A 91 17.77 -21.97 -9.89
C ARG A 91 16.51 -22.37 -9.12
N TRP A 92 16.65 -23.08 -8.00
CA TRP A 92 15.52 -23.59 -7.21
C TRP A 92 14.49 -22.51 -6.86
N LYS A 93 14.93 -21.29 -6.53
CA LYS A 93 14.02 -20.16 -6.25
C LYS A 93 13.19 -19.74 -7.45
N SER A 94 13.83 -19.61 -8.62
CA SER A 94 13.15 -19.20 -9.85
C SER A 94 12.16 -20.26 -10.30
N ILE A 95 12.53 -21.54 -10.19
CA ILE A 95 11.66 -22.68 -10.53
C ILE A 95 10.46 -22.73 -9.58
N LEU A 96 10.68 -22.61 -8.26
CA LEU A 96 9.62 -22.62 -7.26
C LEU A 96 8.70 -21.39 -7.39
N SER A 97 9.25 -20.20 -7.61
CA SER A 97 8.46 -18.99 -7.87
C SER A 97 7.61 -19.12 -9.13
N ASN A 98 8.14 -19.75 -10.19
CA ASN A 98 7.39 -19.99 -11.41
C ASN A 98 6.25 -21.00 -11.17
N ALA A 99 6.52 -22.09 -10.45
CA ALA A 99 5.51 -23.06 -10.04
C ALA A 99 4.38 -22.40 -9.22
N TRP A 100 4.72 -21.52 -8.28
CA TRP A 100 3.73 -20.78 -7.49
C TRP A 100 2.89 -19.79 -8.31
N MET A 101 3.42 -19.28 -9.43
CA MET A 101 2.73 -18.34 -10.33
C MET A 101 1.85 -19.03 -11.38
N GLY A 102 1.69 -20.36 -11.32
CA GLY A 102 0.91 -21.13 -12.29
C GLY A 102 1.73 -21.68 -13.46
N GLY A 103 3.05 -21.71 -13.33
CA GLY A 103 3.93 -22.47 -14.22
C GLY A 103 3.66 -23.99 -14.14
N PRO A 104 4.34 -24.79 -14.99
CA PRO A 104 4.19 -26.25 -14.99
C PRO A 104 4.29 -26.82 -13.58
N GLN A 105 3.45 -27.80 -13.27
CA GLN A 105 3.46 -28.51 -11.98
C GLN A 105 4.81 -29.21 -11.84
N HIS A 106 5.79 -28.52 -11.27
CA HIS A 106 6.98 -29.18 -10.74
C HIS A 106 6.62 -29.83 -9.40
N ASP A 107 7.52 -30.64 -8.85
CA ASP A 107 7.29 -31.37 -7.58
C ASP A 107 7.23 -30.42 -6.36
N ASP A 108 6.34 -29.44 -6.39
CA ASP A 108 6.00 -28.56 -5.28
C ASP A 108 5.05 -29.31 -4.35
N GLY A 109 5.64 -30.19 -3.54
CA GLY A 109 4.93 -31.00 -2.54
C GLY A 109 4.00 -30.16 -1.66
N GLY A 110 2.99 -30.80 -1.05
CA GLY A 110 1.92 -30.11 -0.31
C GLY A 110 2.39 -29.08 0.72
N LEU A 111 3.55 -29.32 1.36
CA LEU A 111 4.18 -28.38 2.30
C LEU A 111 4.59 -27.05 1.64
N LEU A 112 5.10 -27.09 0.40
CA LEU A 112 5.48 -25.89 -0.35
C LEU A 112 4.26 -25.10 -0.82
N ARG A 113 3.13 -25.78 -1.07
CA ARG A 113 1.84 -25.12 -1.35
C ARG A 113 1.27 -24.44 -0.12
N GLY A 114 1.36 -25.07 1.04
CA GLY A 114 1.01 -24.44 2.32
C GLY A 114 1.86 -23.19 2.59
N LEU A 115 3.16 -23.27 2.31
CA LEU A 115 4.07 -22.13 2.42
C LEU A 115 3.73 -21.00 1.45
N ARG A 116 3.36 -21.31 0.19
CA ARG A 116 2.87 -20.31 -0.77
C ARG A 116 1.69 -19.52 -0.21
N ASN A 117 0.71 -20.22 0.38
CA ASN A 117 -0.51 -19.59 0.90
C ASN A 117 -0.23 -18.66 2.08
N SER A 118 0.81 -18.96 2.88
CA SER A 118 1.16 -18.17 4.07
C SER A 118 2.15 -17.03 3.78
N HIS A 119 3.08 -17.19 2.82
CA HIS A 119 4.23 -16.31 2.65
C HIS A 119 4.32 -15.60 1.29
N ALA A 120 3.59 -16.07 0.27
CA ALA A 120 3.60 -15.55 -1.10
C ALA A 120 4.97 -15.61 -1.83
N PRO A 121 5.00 -15.49 -3.18
CA PRO A 121 6.24 -15.66 -3.97
C PRO A 121 7.30 -14.58 -3.73
N THR A 122 6.90 -13.36 -3.38
CA THR A 122 7.83 -12.25 -3.12
C THR A 122 8.73 -12.51 -1.92
N TRP A 123 8.23 -13.26 -0.92
CA TRP A 123 9.03 -13.66 0.24
C TRP A 123 10.22 -14.56 -0.11
N LEU A 124 10.06 -15.43 -1.12
CA LEU A 124 11.12 -16.35 -1.55
C LEU A 124 12.39 -15.62 -2.03
N GLN A 125 12.23 -14.40 -2.57
CA GLN A 125 13.34 -13.56 -3.00
C GLN A 125 14.17 -13.09 -1.80
N SER A 126 13.49 -12.66 -0.73
CA SER A 126 14.10 -12.21 0.52
C SER A 126 14.61 -13.37 1.39
N TYR A 127 14.00 -14.54 1.27
CA TYR A 127 14.35 -15.72 2.05
C TYR A 127 15.77 -16.20 1.73
N ARG A 128 16.60 -16.37 2.76
CA ARG A 128 17.92 -16.99 2.64
C ARG A 128 17.84 -18.36 3.29
N LEU A 129 18.04 -19.40 2.49
CA LEU A 129 18.34 -20.72 3.06
C LEU A 129 19.56 -20.56 3.94
N ARG A 130 19.40 -20.90 5.21
CA ARG A 130 20.55 -21.03 6.10
C ARG A 130 21.25 -22.30 5.67
N ASN A 131 22.22 -22.14 4.78
CA ASN A 131 22.96 -23.23 4.16
C ASN A 131 23.41 -24.27 5.21
N PRO A 132 22.92 -25.52 5.17
CA PRO A 132 23.46 -26.57 6.02
C PRO A 132 24.82 -27.11 5.52
N ALA A 133 25.31 -26.71 4.34
CA ALA A 133 26.59 -27.18 3.79
C ALA A 133 27.82 -26.44 4.36
N ARG A 134 27.92 -26.37 5.69
CA ARG A 134 29.17 -26.18 6.44
C ARG A 134 29.10 -26.95 7.76
N ARG A 135 29.11 -28.28 7.70
CA ARG A 135 29.87 -29.10 8.64
C ARG A 135 30.11 -30.50 8.09
#